data_AF-A0A7Y5UA73-F1
#
_entry.id   AF-A0A7Y5UA73-F1
#
_cell.length_a   1.000
_cell.length_b   1.000
_cell.length_c   1.000
_cell.angle_alpha   90.00
_cell.angle_beta   90.00
_cell.angle_gamma   90.00
#
_symmetry.space_group_name_H-M   'P 1'
#
loop_
_entity.id
_entity.type
_entity.pdbx_description
1 polymer ?
#
loop_
_entity_poly.entity_id
_entity_poly.type
_entity_poly.pdbx_seq_one_letter_code
_entity_poly.pdbx_strand_id
1 'polypeptide(L)'
;MNQRLGSFAIITMIGAFTGCAAIQASEAKSTEDVLAAAGFRQFPADTPERQQALDAMKPRTITTVTKNGKRYWVYPDPEYCQCLYAGSESEYQEFKRLSLEKEIADQNLQAAEEAQDAAMRWQTWGPWW
;
A
#
# COMPACT_ATOMS: atom_id res chain seq x y z
N MET A 1 -8.10 -36.04 48.06
CA MET A 1 -7.35 -34.77 47.92
C MET A 1 -6.20 -34.99 46.96
N ASN A 2 -6.04 -34.06 46.02
CA ASN A 2 -4.83 -33.77 45.23
C ASN A 2 -4.85 -34.18 43.74
N GLN A 3 -5.46 -33.26 43.00
CA GLN A 3 -5.18 -32.88 41.62
C GLN A 3 -3.68 -32.67 41.38
N ARG A 4 -3.21 -32.91 40.15
CA ARG A 4 -2.68 -31.83 39.29
C ARG A 4 -2.59 -32.28 37.84
N LEU A 5 -3.39 -31.58 37.04
CA LEU A 5 -3.54 -31.68 35.60
C LEU A 5 -2.17 -31.67 34.91
N GLY A 6 -2.02 -32.60 33.95
CA GLY A 6 -0.90 -32.61 33.01
C GLY A 6 -0.79 -31.27 32.30
N SER A 7 0.42 -30.72 32.33
CA SER A 7 0.79 -29.50 31.63
C SER A 7 0.70 -29.71 30.12
N PHE A 8 -0.38 -29.27 29.49
CA PHE A 8 -0.34 -28.94 28.07
C PHE A 8 0.31 -27.57 27.94
N ALA A 9 1.62 -27.58 27.68
CA ALA A 9 2.33 -26.37 27.27
C ALA A 9 1.72 -25.88 25.95
N ILE A 10 0.97 -24.78 26.02
CA ILE A 10 0.48 -24.05 24.85
C ILE A 10 1.69 -23.45 24.16
N ILE A 11 2.20 -24.14 23.13
CA ILE A 11 3.11 -23.57 22.15
C ILE A 11 2.23 -22.89 21.11
N THR A 12 2.16 -21.55 21.10
CA THR A 12 1.78 -20.85 19.86
C THR A 12 2.23 -19.39 19.83
N MET A 13 3.31 -19.18 19.07
CA MET A 13 3.57 -18.06 18.15
C MET A 13 3.78 -16.66 18.71
N ILE A 14 5.03 -16.40 19.12
CA ILE A 14 5.59 -15.05 19.23
C ILE A 14 6.27 -14.74 17.89
N GLY A 15 5.79 -13.74 17.14
CA GLY A 15 6.48 -13.28 15.93
C GLY A 15 5.71 -12.33 15.00
N ALA A 16 4.94 -11.37 15.52
CA ALA A 16 4.10 -10.47 14.70
C ALA A 16 4.54 -8.99 14.71
N PHE A 17 5.84 -8.68 14.82
CA PHE A 17 6.30 -7.27 14.87
C PHE A 17 7.00 -6.75 13.60
N THR A 18 7.43 -7.61 12.67
CA THR A 18 8.08 -7.15 11.41
C THR A 18 7.11 -7.00 10.23
N GLY A 19 5.87 -7.49 10.33
CA GLY A 19 4.91 -7.48 9.22
C GLY A 19 4.38 -6.09 8.86
N CYS A 20 4.16 -5.22 9.84
CA CYS A 20 3.54 -3.90 9.59
C CYS A 20 4.43 -2.97 8.74
N ALA A 21 5.76 -3.05 8.89
CA ALA A 21 6.68 -2.23 8.10
C ALA A 21 6.74 -2.70 6.64
N ALA A 22 6.74 -4.01 6.42
CA ALA A 22 6.75 -4.60 5.08
C ALA A 22 5.45 -4.29 4.30
N ILE A 23 4.30 -4.36 4.97
CA ILE A 23 2.99 -4.01 4.38
C ILE A 23 2.98 -2.53 3.96
N GLN A 24 3.39 -1.64 4.87
CA GLN A 24 3.44 -0.20 4.58
C GLN A 24 4.39 0.15 3.42
N ALA A 25 5.55 -0.49 3.34
CA ALA A 25 6.48 -0.31 2.22
C ALA A 25 5.88 -0.80 0.89
N SER A 26 5.13 -1.91 0.91
CA SER A 26 4.43 -2.42 -0.27
C SER A 26 3.32 -1.47 -0.73
N GLU A 27 2.55 -0.91 0.21
CA GLU A 27 1.50 0.08 -0.10
C GLU A 27 2.09 1.38 -0.65
N ALA A 28 3.20 1.86 -0.06
CA ALA A 28 3.94 3.01 -0.54
C ALA A 28 4.40 2.78 -1.99
N LYS A 29 5.09 1.66 -2.25
CA LYS A 29 5.53 1.29 -3.59
C LYS A 29 4.37 1.24 -4.60
N SER A 30 3.26 0.60 -4.23
CA SER A 30 2.08 0.52 -5.09
C SER A 30 1.54 1.91 -5.45
N THR A 31 1.50 2.82 -4.47
CA THR A 31 1.08 4.21 -4.68
C THR A 31 2.06 4.98 -5.56
N GLU A 32 3.36 4.82 -5.33
CA GLU A 32 4.42 5.44 -6.10
C GLU A 32 4.43 5.01 -7.57
N ASP A 33 4.19 3.72 -7.85
CA ASP A 33 4.09 3.20 -9.21
C ASP A 33 2.93 3.88 -9.97
N VAL A 34 1.79 4.12 -9.30
CA VAL A 34 0.65 4.86 -9.87
C VAL A 34 0.96 6.35 -10.06
N LEU A 35 1.63 6.98 -9.09
CA LEU A 35 2.08 8.38 -9.20
C LEU A 35 3.02 8.57 -10.40
N ALA A 36 3.99 7.68 -10.57
CA ALA A 36 4.91 7.70 -11.70
C ALA A 36 4.16 7.51 -13.03
N ALA A 37 3.23 6.56 -13.10
CA ALA A 37 2.38 6.35 -14.28
C ALA A 37 1.50 7.56 -14.60
N ALA A 38 1.02 8.28 -13.58
CA ALA A 38 0.23 9.50 -13.72
C ALA A 38 1.06 10.74 -14.12
N GLY A 39 2.39 10.61 -14.20
CA GLY A 39 3.29 11.68 -14.60
C GLY A 39 3.80 12.56 -13.46
N PHE A 40 3.60 12.18 -12.20
CA PHE A 40 4.27 12.87 -11.09
C PHE A 40 5.78 12.74 -11.22
N ARG A 41 6.49 13.83 -10.88
CA ARG A 41 7.95 13.83 -10.86
C ARG A 41 8.46 13.49 -9.47
N GLN A 42 9.41 12.57 -9.40
CA GLN A 42 10.12 12.24 -8.17
C GLN A 42 11.26 13.25 -7.92
N PHE A 43 11.39 13.67 -6.66
CA PHE A 43 12.45 14.54 -6.17
C PHE A 43 13.11 13.86 -4.97
N PRO A 44 14.36 13.39 -5.09
CA PRO A 44 15.06 12.73 -3.98
C PRO A 44 15.39 13.74 -2.87
N ALA A 45 15.30 13.30 -1.61
CA ALA A 45 15.75 14.06 -0.44
C ALA A 45 17.24 13.81 -0.15
N ASP A 46 18.07 14.03 -1.15
CA ASP A 46 19.53 13.78 -1.20
C ASP A 46 20.40 14.74 -0.36
N THR A 47 19.80 15.68 0.35
CA THR A 47 20.50 16.66 1.21
C THR A 47 19.85 16.72 2.59
N PRO A 48 20.60 17.02 3.66
CA PRO A 48 20.04 17.13 5.00
C PRO A 48 18.86 18.11 5.08
N GLU A 49 18.94 19.22 4.36
CA GLU A 49 17.88 20.23 4.30
C GLU A 49 16.62 19.69 3.62
N ARG A 50 16.76 18.90 2.53
CA ARG A 50 15.61 18.26 1.88
C ARG A 50 15.01 17.16 2.74
N GLN A 51 15.84 16.38 3.43
CA GLN A 51 15.35 15.34 4.35
C GLN A 51 14.57 15.96 5.50
N GLN A 52 15.11 17.01 6.14
CA GLN A 52 14.40 17.72 7.20
C GLN A 52 13.08 18.32 6.71
N ALA A 53 13.06 18.89 5.49
CA ALA A 53 11.83 19.39 4.90
C ALA A 53 10.84 18.27 4.59
N LEU A 54 11.31 17.10 4.14
CA LEU A 54 10.47 15.94 3.86
C LEU A 54 9.86 15.36 5.14
N ASP A 55 10.66 15.22 6.20
CA ASP A 55 10.25 14.70 7.52
C ASP A 55 9.20 15.60 8.20
N ALA A 56 9.17 16.89 7.87
CA ALA A 56 8.16 17.83 8.37
C ALA A 56 6.80 17.71 7.65
N MET A 57 6.73 16.98 6.53
CA MET A 57 5.48 16.78 5.78
C MET A 57 4.69 15.59 6.34
N LYS A 58 3.38 15.57 6.07
CA LYS A 58 2.54 14.42 6.42
C LYS A 58 2.90 13.24 5.50
N PRO A 59 3.48 12.14 6.02
CA PRO A 59 3.96 11.04 5.20
C PRO A 59 2.82 10.35 4.44
N ARG A 60 3.15 9.87 3.23
CA ARG A 60 2.32 9.02 2.37
C ARG A 60 0.90 9.54 2.15
N THR A 61 0.75 10.87 2.13
CA THR A 61 -0.53 11.54 1.94
C THR A 61 -0.38 12.60 0.87
N ILE A 62 -1.24 12.58 -0.14
CA ILE A 62 -1.28 13.67 -1.13
C ILE A 62 -1.81 14.94 -0.45
N THR A 63 -0.99 15.98 -0.45
CA THR A 63 -1.35 17.33 0.03
C THR A 63 -1.07 18.35 -1.07
N THR A 64 -1.54 19.59 -0.89
CA THR A 64 -1.26 20.65 -1.85
C THR A 64 -0.25 21.65 -1.31
N VAL A 65 0.73 22.02 -2.14
CA VAL A 65 1.71 23.07 -1.86
C VAL A 65 1.57 24.18 -2.91
N THR A 66 1.71 25.43 -2.49
CA THR A 66 1.76 26.58 -3.42
C THR A 66 3.20 27.06 -3.55
N LYS A 67 3.72 27.09 -4.77
CA LYS A 67 5.06 27.59 -5.09
C LYS A 67 4.99 28.52 -6.30
N ASN A 68 5.52 29.74 -6.16
CA ASN A 68 5.51 30.76 -7.20
C ASN A 68 4.10 31.02 -7.78
N GLY A 69 3.07 31.05 -6.91
CA GLY A 69 1.68 31.26 -7.32
C GLY A 69 1.01 30.06 -8.01
N LYS A 70 1.72 28.94 -8.21
CA LYS A 70 1.16 27.70 -8.77
C LYS A 70 0.97 26.66 -7.67
N ARG A 71 -0.19 25.99 -7.70
CA ARG A 71 -0.52 24.85 -6.83
C ARG A 71 0.05 23.56 -7.40
N TYR A 72 0.62 22.74 -6.53
CA TYR A 72 1.13 21.40 -6.82
C TYR A 72 0.54 20.40 -5.83
N TRP A 73 0.31 19.18 -6.29
CA TRP A 73 -0.02 18.04 -5.45
C TRP A 73 1.26 17.31 -5.15
N VAL A 74 1.50 17.03 -3.87
CA VAL A 74 2.74 16.42 -3.41
C VAL A 74 2.46 15.21 -2.55
N TYR A 75 3.26 14.16 -2.73
CA TYR A 75 3.24 12.94 -1.95
C TYR A 75 4.65 12.72 -1.37
N PRO A 76 4.85 12.94 -0.06
CA PRO A 76 6.13 12.71 0.60
C PRO A 76 6.22 11.27 1.10
N ASP A 77 7.32 10.59 0.84
CA ASP A 77 7.63 9.30 1.47
C ASP A 77 9.03 9.36 2.12
N PRO A 78 9.09 9.72 3.42
CA PRO A 78 10.35 9.85 4.15
C PRO A 78 10.97 8.50 4.55
N GLU A 79 10.22 7.40 4.44
CA GLU A 79 10.60 6.11 4.99
C GLU A 79 11.10 5.12 3.94
N TYR A 80 10.41 4.99 2.79
CA TYR A 80 10.73 3.94 1.81
C TYR A 80 11.61 4.46 0.66
N CYS A 81 11.18 5.46 -0.11
CA CYS A 81 11.98 6.06 -1.20
C CYS A 81 12.85 7.25 -0.74
N GLN A 82 12.57 7.83 0.43
CA GLN A 82 13.18 9.07 0.93
C GLN A 82 13.08 10.20 -0.12
N CYS A 83 11.87 10.39 -0.64
CA CYS A 83 11.62 11.24 -1.79
C CYS A 83 10.26 11.94 -1.73
N LEU A 84 10.11 12.99 -2.53
CA LEU A 84 8.87 13.73 -2.73
C LEU A 84 8.42 13.54 -4.18
N TYR A 85 7.19 13.08 -4.40
CA TYR A 85 6.56 13.18 -5.72
C TYR A 85 5.80 14.50 -5.81
N ALA A 86 5.90 15.20 -6.95
CA ALA A 86 5.08 16.39 -7.21
C ALA A 86 4.51 16.40 -8.63
N GLY A 87 3.23 16.77 -8.73
CA GLY A 87 2.47 16.91 -9.96
C GLY A 87 1.61 18.16 -9.93
N SER A 88 1.07 18.56 -11.09
CA SER A 88 0.04 19.59 -11.18
C SER A 88 -1.35 18.97 -11.05
N GLU A 89 -2.39 19.78 -11.26
CA GLU A 89 -3.78 19.31 -11.21
C GLU A 89 -4.04 18.19 -12.24
N SER A 90 -3.48 18.29 -13.46
CA SER A 90 -3.68 17.26 -14.49
C SER A 90 -3.15 15.90 -14.05
N GLU A 91 -1.92 15.86 -13.53
CA GLU A 91 -1.31 14.62 -13.04
C GLU A 91 -2.07 14.09 -11.82
N TYR A 92 -2.61 14.95 -10.95
CA TYR A 92 -3.44 14.51 -9.82
C TYR A 92 -4.77 13.88 -10.26
N GLN A 93 -5.43 14.43 -11.27
CA GLN A 93 -6.65 13.83 -11.83
C GLN A 93 -6.33 12.49 -12.49
N GLU A 94 -5.21 12.40 -13.19
CA GLU A 94 -4.74 11.15 -13.78
C GLU A 94 -4.40 10.10 -12.72
N PHE A 95 -3.76 10.49 -11.63
CA PHE A 95 -3.50 9.63 -10.48
C PHE A 95 -4.80 9.02 -9.96
N LYS A 96 -5.84 9.82 -9.72
CA LYS A 96 -7.13 9.30 -9.25
C LYS A 96 -7.77 8.32 -10.24
N ARG A 97 -7.67 8.60 -11.55
CA ARG A 97 -8.20 7.71 -12.59
C ARG A 97 -7.47 6.36 -12.54
N LEU A 98 -6.14 6.37 -12.54
CA LEU A 98 -5.32 5.17 -12.50
C LEU A 98 -5.48 4.40 -11.18
N SER A 99 -5.62 5.08 -10.04
CA SER A 99 -5.91 4.43 -8.76
C SER A 99 -7.22 3.66 -8.79
N LEU A 100 -8.27 4.25 -9.36
CA LEU A 100 -9.57 3.57 -9.52
C LEU A 100 -9.49 2.39 -10.48
N GLU A 101 -8.80 2.54 -11.61
CA GLU A 101 -8.61 1.45 -12.57
C GLU A 101 -7.85 0.28 -11.96
N LYS A 102 -6.81 0.58 -11.17
CA LYS A 102 -6.07 -0.44 -10.42
C LYS A 102 -6.97 -1.16 -9.42
N GLU A 103 -7.77 -0.43 -8.64
CA GLU A 103 -8.69 -1.03 -7.66
C GLU A 103 -9.69 -1.98 -8.35
N ILE A 104 -10.29 -1.55 -9.46
CA ILE A 104 -11.21 -2.39 -10.24
C ILE A 104 -10.49 -3.63 -10.80
N ALA A 105 -9.27 -3.48 -11.31
CA ALA A 105 -8.49 -4.60 -11.82
C ALA A 105 -8.16 -5.61 -10.72
N ASP A 106 -7.74 -5.15 -9.55
CA ASP A 106 -7.43 -5.99 -8.39
C ASP A 106 -8.69 -6.73 -7.90
N GLN A 107 -9.84 -6.05 -7.84
CA GLN A 107 -11.14 -6.66 -7.50
C GLN A 107 -11.56 -7.74 -8.51
N ASN A 108 -11.37 -7.50 -9.81
CA ASN A 108 -11.70 -8.47 -10.84
C ASN A 108 -10.81 -9.72 -10.75
N LEU A 109 -9.52 -9.55 -10.43
CA LEU A 109 -8.61 -10.68 -10.21
C LEU A 109 -9.05 -11.52 -9.00
N GLN A 110 -9.36 -10.88 -7.87
CA GLN A 110 -9.88 -11.56 -6.68
C GLN A 110 -11.18 -12.33 -6.98
N ALA A 111 -12.13 -11.70 -7.68
CA ALA A 111 -13.37 -12.36 -8.07
C ALA A 111 -13.14 -13.58 -8.99
N ALA A 112 -12.14 -13.51 -9.86
CA ALA A 112 -11.78 -14.64 -10.73
C ALA A 112 -11.14 -15.80 -9.94
N GLU A 113 -10.29 -15.49 -8.97
CA GLU A 113 -9.71 -16.49 -8.04
C GLU A 113 -10.80 -17.16 -7.22
N GLU A 114 -11.71 -16.39 -6.62
CA GLU A 114 -12.86 -16.91 -5.87
C GLU A 114 -13.77 -17.80 -6.73
N ALA A 115 -13.99 -17.43 -8.00
CA ALA A 115 -14.77 -18.25 -8.93
C ALA A 115 -14.07 -19.58 -9.25
N GLN A 116 -12.74 -19.58 -9.40
CA GLN A 116 -11.96 -20.80 -9.60
C GLN A 116 -12.00 -21.69 -8.35
N ASP A 117 -11.83 -21.12 -7.17
CA ASP A 117 -11.92 -21.84 -5.90
C ASP A 117 -13.30 -22.43 -5.67
N ALA A 118 -14.36 -21.67 -5.98
CA ALA A 118 -15.73 -22.15 -5.92
C ALA A 118 -15.95 -23.33 -6.88
N ALA A 119 -15.38 -23.29 -8.09
CA ALA A 119 -15.46 -24.38 -9.05
C ALA A 119 -14.70 -25.63 -8.57
N MET A 120 -13.50 -25.49 -8.01
CA MET A 120 -12.74 -26.61 -7.41
C MET A 120 -13.47 -27.22 -6.22
N ARG A 121 -14.01 -26.36 -5.33
CA ARG A 121 -14.81 -26.80 -4.19
C ARG A 121 -16.07 -27.52 -4.65
N TRP A 122 -16.72 -27.06 -5.71
CA TRP A 122 -17.87 -27.73 -6.31
C TRP A 122 -17.52 -29.13 -6.83
N GLN A 123 -16.39 -29.29 -7.51
CA GLN A 123 -15.90 -30.60 -7.99
C GLN A 123 -15.72 -31.62 -6.84
N THR A 124 -15.40 -31.16 -5.62
CA THR A 124 -15.20 -32.03 -4.44
C THR A 124 -16.50 -32.68 -3.95
N TRP A 125 -17.67 -32.08 -4.21
CA TRP A 125 -18.96 -32.66 -3.82
C TRP A 125 -19.40 -33.82 -4.72
N GLY A 126 -18.70 -34.05 -5.84
CA GLY A 126 -18.96 -35.16 -6.75
C GLY A 126 -20.29 -35.06 -7.50
N PRO A 127 -20.63 -36.09 -8.29
CA PRO A 127 -21.89 -36.20 -9.00
C PRO A 127 -23.12 -36.18 -8.08
N TRP A 128 -24.10 -35.31 -8.37
CA TRP A 128 -25.41 -35.33 -7.73
C TRP A 128 -26.38 -36.19 -8.56
N TRP A 129 -26.10 -37.49 -8.66
CA TRP A 129 -27.02 -38.51 -9.17
C TRP A 129 -26.77 -39.86 -8.51
#